data_AF-A0A100HQQ0-F1
#
_entry.id   AF-A0A100HQQ0-F1
#
_cell.length_a   1.000
_cell.length_b   1.000
_cell.length_c   1.000
_cell.angle_alpha   90.00
_cell.angle_beta   90.00
_cell.angle_gamma   90.00
#
_symmetry.space_group_name_H-M   'P 1'
#
loop_
_entity.id
_entity.type
_entity.pdbx_description
1 polymer ?
#
loop_
_entity_poly.entity_id
_entity_poly.type
_entity_poly.pdbx_seq_one_letter_code
_entity_poly.pdbx_strand_id
1 'polypeptide(L)'
;MVERETSKTKYRRRKVTPMPAQVQSPADRGQAFQHWLDSNDYFLTDFARDSAIARSTLSAYISGELDLAAMRQNTAQRLLSTMGLSDTEAWEYFNIPEEHRSTFRTFRADLGHGTELKNVLEWELKVPLQGATTAGTGHSIRVNPNKKLSGLVVMETEDGELFALPADLAKGRGRILGQLMATLYKQPD
;
A
#
# COMPACT_ATOMS: atom_id res chain seq x y z
N MET A 1 -14.41 -10.49 -40.77
CA MET A 1 -13.45 -10.15 -39.70
C MET A 1 -13.97 -8.87 -39.07
N VAL A 2 -14.57 -8.94 -37.88
CA VAL A 2 -15.29 -7.80 -37.27
C VAL A 2 -14.34 -7.13 -36.28
N GLU A 3 -13.89 -5.92 -36.62
CA GLU A 3 -13.12 -5.06 -35.72
C GLU A 3 -14.00 -4.69 -34.53
N ARG A 4 -13.63 -5.17 -33.34
CA ARG A 4 -14.26 -4.73 -32.09
C ARG A 4 -13.71 -3.36 -31.75
N GLU A 5 -14.49 -2.32 -32.04
CA GLU A 5 -14.27 -0.98 -31.49
C GLU A 5 -14.22 -1.08 -29.96
N THR A 6 -13.03 -0.81 -29.41
CA THR A 6 -12.86 -0.65 -27.97
C THR A 6 -13.52 0.66 -27.57
N SER A 7 -14.77 0.56 -27.11
CA SER A 7 -15.54 1.68 -26.59
C SER A 7 -14.76 2.29 -25.42
N LYS A 8 -14.10 3.43 -25.68
CA LYS A 8 -13.42 4.24 -24.67
C LYS A 8 -14.50 4.89 -23.82
N THR A 9 -14.95 4.18 -22.80
CA THR A 9 -15.84 4.74 -21.77
C THR A 9 -15.14 5.96 -21.18
N LYS A 10 -15.60 7.16 -21.53
CA LYS A 10 -15.15 8.41 -20.91
C LYS A 10 -15.55 8.35 -19.43
N TYR A 11 -14.63 7.92 -18.58
CA TYR A 11 -14.79 8.03 -17.14
C TYR A 11 -14.91 9.52 -16.81
N ARG A 12 -16.14 9.95 -16.47
CA ARG A 12 -16.43 11.30 -16.01
C ARG A 12 -15.56 11.52 -14.77
N ARG A 13 -14.63 12.49 -14.82
CA ARG A 13 -13.78 12.84 -13.67
C ARG A 13 -14.67 12.98 -12.44
N ARG A 14 -14.45 12.12 -11.44
CA ARG A 14 -15.18 12.17 -10.18
C ARG A 14 -14.91 13.54 -9.55
N LYS A 15 -15.96 14.22 -9.11
CA LYS A 15 -15.80 15.44 -8.32
C LYS A 15 -15.27 14.99 -6.96
N VAL A 16 -14.05 15.39 -6.62
CA VAL A 16 -13.44 15.06 -5.32
C VAL A 16 -14.28 15.72 -4.23
N THR A 17 -14.76 14.93 -3.28
CA THR A 17 -15.43 15.43 -2.08
C THR A 17 -14.45 16.32 -1.31
N PRO A 18 -14.79 17.55 -0.90
CA PRO A 18 -13.86 18.41 -0.16
C PRO A 18 -13.59 17.84 1.24
N MET A 19 -12.36 18.01 1.74
CA MET A 19 -12.03 17.71 3.13
C MET A 19 -12.84 18.65 4.04
N PRO A 20 -13.49 18.16 5.12
CA PRO A 20 -14.17 19.02 6.08
C PRO A 20 -13.17 19.98 6.74
N ALA A 21 -13.62 21.20 7.06
CA ALA A 21 -12.77 22.21 7.70
C ALA A 21 -12.35 21.80 9.12
N GLN A 22 -13.20 21.01 9.81
CA GLN A 22 -12.93 20.43 11.12
C GLN A 22 -13.55 19.04 11.15
N VAL A 23 -12.83 18.06 11.69
CA VAL A 23 -13.32 16.67 11.83
C VAL A 23 -13.75 16.48 13.29
N GLN A 24 -15.03 16.72 13.61
CA GLN A 24 -15.51 16.60 15.00
C GLN A 24 -16.64 15.60 15.14
N SER A 25 -17.56 15.57 14.19
CA SER A 25 -18.72 14.69 14.19
C SER A 25 -18.48 13.38 13.43
N PRO A 26 -19.32 12.35 13.65
CA PRO A 26 -19.33 11.14 12.81
C PRO A 26 -19.47 11.45 11.32
N ALA A 27 -20.32 12.44 10.97
CA ALA A 27 -20.52 12.87 9.59
C ALA A 27 -19.24 13.50 9.00
N ASP A 28 -18.50 14.30 9.76
CA ASP A 28 -17.23 14.88 9.28
C ASP A 28 -16.18 13.80 9.04
N ARG A 29 -16.09 12.81 9.94
CA ARG A 29 -15.18 11.67 9.76
C ARG A 29 -15.57 10.85 8.53
N GLY A 30 -16.87 10.63 8.32
CA GLY A 30 -17.41 9.99 7.12
C GLY A 30 -17.07 10.77 5.83
N GLN A 31 -17.18 12.10 5.88
CA GLN A 31 -16.78 12.97 4.78
C GLN A 31 -15.27 12.94 4.53
N ALA A 32 -14.45 12.95 5.59
CA ALA A 32 -12.99 12.81 5.48
C ALA A 32 -12.61 11.45 4.85
N PHE A 33 -13.32 10.37 5.20
CA PHE A 33 -13.10 9.07 4.58
C PHE A 33 -13.50 9.07 3.09
N GLN A 34 -14.63 9.69 2.74
CA GLN A 34 -15.01 9.85 1.33
C GLN A 34 -14.00 10.71 0.54
N HIS A 35 -13.49 11.78 1.16
CA HIS A 35 -12.41 12.59 0.58
C HIS A 35 -11.16 11.74 0.34
N TRP A 36 -10.76 10.90 1.29
CA TRP A 36 -9.63 9.99 1.13
C TRP A 36 -9.83 9.04 -0.06
N LEU A 37 -11.02 8.42 -0.18
CA LEU A 37 -11.35 7.54 -1.30
C LEU A 37 -11.26 8.27 -2.65
N ASP A 38 -11.85 9.47 -2.74
CA ASP A 38 -11.87 10.25 -3.97
C ASP A 38 -10.48 10.75 -4.38
N SER A 39 -9.67 11.18 -3.41
CA SER A 39 -8.30 11.66 -3.64
C SER A 39 -7.33 10.56 -4.09
N ASN A 40 -7.65 9.29 -3.79
CA ASN A 40 -6.88 8.13 -4.22
C ASN A 40 -7.51 7.40 -5.43
N ASP A 41 -8.51 7.98 -6.09
CA ASP A 41 -9.27 7.35 -7.18
C ASP A 41 -9.82 5.95 -6.80
N TYR A 42 -10.13 5.74 -5.52
CA TYR A 42 -10.55 4.44 -4.98
C TYR A 42 -12.09 4.37 -4.92
N PHE A 43 -12.68 3.49 -5.74
CA PHE A 43 -14.13 3.28 -5.68
C PHE A 43 -14.52 2.53 -4.40
N LEU A 44 -15.62 2.95 -3.77
CA LEU A 44 -16.14 2.33 -2.56
C LEU A 44 -16.39 0.81 -2.72
N THR A 45 -16.79 0.37 -3.92
CA THR A 45 -17.03 -1.05 -4.20
C THR A 45 -15.74 -1.85 -4.20
N ASP A 46 -14.67 -1.30 -4.78
CA ASP A 46 -13.35 -1.94 -4.77
C ASP A 46 -12.76 -1.92 -3.37
N PHE A 47 -12.85 -0.79 -2.66
CA PHE A 47 -12.40 -0.69 -1.27
C PHE A 47 -13.13 -1.69 -0.35
N ALA A 48 -14.45 -1.87 -0.51
CA ALA A 48 -15.23 -2.85 0.24
C ALA A 48 -14.72 -4.28 0.03
N ARG A 49 -14.42 -4.64 -1.23
CA ARG A 49 -13.85 -5.94 -1.59
C ARG A 49 -12.48 -6.13 -0.94
N ASP A 50 -11.60 -5.14 -1.08
CA ASP A 50 -10.20 -5.24 -0.68
C ASP A 50 -10.02 -5.17 0.84
N SER A 51 -10.89 -4.45 1.55
CA SER A 51 -10.93 -4.41 3.02
C SER A 51 -11.69 -5.57 3.66
N ALA A 52 -12.43 -6.37 2.89
CA ALA A 52 -13.38 -7.34 3.39
C ALA A 52 -14.36 -6.74 4.44
N ILE A 53 -14.79 -5.49 4.19
CA ILE A 53 -15.84 -4.79 4.95
C ILE A 53 -17.04 -4.65 4.02
N ALA A 54 -18.24 -5.00 4.50
CA ALA A 54 -19.45 -4.89 3.69
C ALA A 54 -19.66 -3.45 3.20
N ARG A 55 -20.00 -3.28 1.91
CA ARG A 55 -20.21 -1.96 1.31
C ARG A 55 -21.28 -1.15 2.05
N SER A 56 -22.36 -1.79 2.51
CA SER A 56 -23.41 -1.14 3.30
C SER A 56 -22.87 -0.56 4.61
N THR A 57 -22.00 -1.30 5.29
CA THR A 57 -21.32 -0.83 6.51
C THR A 57 -20.42 0.37 6.23
N LEU A 58 -19.62 0.34 5.15
CA LEU A 58 -18.82 1.50 4.77
C LEU A 58 -19.68 2.71 4.38
N SER A 59 -20.81 2.49 3.71
CA SER A 59 -21.77 3.56 3.41
C SER A 59 -22.35 4.19 4.68
N ALA A 60 -22.64 3.39 5.72
CA ALA A 60 -23.10 3.89 7.01
C ALA A 60 -22.03 4.71 7.76
N TYR A 61 -20.75 4.35 7.63
CA TYR A 61 -19.65 5.18 8.12
C TYR A 61 -19.51 6.50 7.34
N ILE A 62 -19.64 6.45 6.00
CA ILE A 62 -19.55 7.64 5.14
C ILE A 62 -20.70 8.62 5.42
N SER A 63 -21.91 8.11 5.68
CA SER A 63 -23.07 8.95 6.03
C SER A 63 -23.04 9.49 7.47
N GLY A 64 -22.13 8.97 8.32
CA GLY A 64 -22.08 9.30 9.74
C GLY A 64 -23.15 8.60 10.59
N GLU A 65 -23.89 7.63 10.04
CA GLU A 65 -24.80 6.77 10.81
C GLU A 65 -24.02 5.90 11.80
N LEU A 66 -22.84 5.44 11.39
CA LEU A 66 -21.85 4.83 12.26
C LEU A 66 -20.65 5.75 12.40
N ASP A 67 -20.10 5.83 13.61
CA ASP A 67 -18.89 6.62 13.86
C ASP A 67 -17.62 5.81 13.61
N LEU A 68 -16.74 6.32 12.75
CA LEU A 68 -15.41 5.75 12.53
C LEU A 68 -14.61 5.69 13.84
N ALA A 69 -14.75 6.65 14.75
CA ALA A 69 -14.03 6.63 16.03
C ALA A 69 -14.46 5.47 16.94
N ALA A 70 -15.73 5.05 16.87
CA ALA A 70 -16.26 3.93 17.64
C ALA A 70 -16.16 2.59 16.90
N MET A 71 -15.36 2.51 15.83
CA MET A 71 -15.21 1.30 15.04
C MET A 71 -14.60 0.15 15.87
N ARG A 72 -15.16 -1.04 15.72
CA ARG A 72 -14.61 -2.26 16.36
C ARG A 72 -13.18 -2.49 15.87
N GLN A 73 -12.30 -2.90 16.79
CA GLN A 73 -10.87 -3.04 16.53
C GLN A 73 -10.52 -3.87 15.28
N ASN A 74 -11.15 -5.04 15.08
CA ASN A 74 -10.91 -5.86 13.88
C ASN A 74 -11.33 -5.15 12.58
N THR A 75 -12.39 -4.35 12.62
CA THR A 75 -12.84 -3.56 11.46
C THR A 75 -11.91 -2.38 11.21
N ALA A 76 -11.46 -1.69 12.28
CA ALA A 76 -10.47 -0.62 12.19
C ALA A 76 -9.16 -1.15 11.61
N GLN A 77 -8.70 -2.32 12.06
CA GLN A 77 -7.51 -2.96 11.50
C GLN A 77 -7.65 -3.19 10.00
N ARG A 78 -8.76 -3.76 9.52
CA ARG A 78 -8.97 -3.97 8.08
C ARG A 78 -9.01 -2.65 7.31
N LEU A 79 -9.76 -1.67 7.80
CA LEU A 79 -9.86 -0.34 7.22
C LEU A 79 -8.47 0.30 7.04
N LEU A 80 -7.70 0.39 8.13
CA LEU A 80 -6.37 1.01 8.13
C LEU A 80 -5.36 0.21 7.30
N SER A 81 -5.48 -1.12 7.27
CA SER A 81 -4.67 -1.97 6.39
C SER A 81 -4.85 -1.59 4.93
N THR A 82 -6.09 -1.49 4.49
CA THR A 82 -6.43 -1.16 3.09
C THR A 82 -6.09 0.28 2.75
N MET A 83 -6.22 1.20 3.72
CA MET A 83 -5.80 2.59 3.54
C MET A 83 -4.28 2.79 3.54
N GLY A 84 -3.51 1.82 4.02
CA GLY A 84 -2.06 1.94 4.15
C GLY A 84 -1.63 2.97 5.21
N LEU A 85 -2.52 3.35 6.13
CA LEU A 85 -2.24 4.30 7.21
C LEU A 85 -1.77 3.56 8.48
N SER A 86 -0.87 4.19 9.21
CA SER A 86 -0.58 3.85 10.61
C SER A 86 -1.71 4.32 11.53
N ASP A 87 -1.73 3.81 12.76
CA ASP A 87 -2.71 4.18 13.77
C ASP A 87 -2.65 5.70 14.06
N THR A 88 -1.44 6.26 14.22
CA THR A 88 -1.24 7.70 14.48
C THR A 88 -1.71 8.57 13.31
N GLU A 89 -1.35 8.22 12.08
CA GLU A 89 -1.83 8.94 10.89
C GLU A 89 -3.36 8.91 10.81
N ALA A 90 -3.97 7.77 11.13
CA ALA A 90 -5.42 7.66 11.17
C ALA A 90 -6.05 8.49 12.29
N TRP A 91 -5.42 8.55 13.47
CA TRP A 91 -5.89 9.37 14.58
C TRP A 91 -5.87 10.85 14.24
N GLU A 92 -4.82 11.32 13.57
CA GLU A 92 -4.72 12.70 13.10
C GLU A 92 -5.71 12.98 11.97
N TYR A 93 -5.75 12.10 10.97
CA TYR A 93 -6.57 12.28 9.78
C TYR A 93 -8.07 12.31 10.09
N PHE A 94 -8.53 11.40 10.96
CA PHE A 94 -9.92 11.31 11.38
C PHE A 94 -10.20 12.02 12.69
N ASN A 95 -9.23 12.71 13.29
CA ASN A 95 -9.32 13.34 14.62
C ASN A 95 -9.93 12.41 15.69
N ILE A 96 -9.39 11.19 15.82
CA ILE A 96 -9.88 10.16 16.75
C ILE A 96 -9.69 10.64 18.21
N PRO A 97 -10.77 10.73 19.02
CA PRO A 97 -10.69 11.15 20.41
C PRO A 97 -9.85 10.18 21.23
N GLU A 98 -9.14 10.68 22.24
CA GLU A 98 -8.17 9.91 23.00
C GLU A 98 -8.78 8.67 23.66
N GLU A 99 -10.00 8.81 24.18
CA GLU A 99 -10.80 7.73 24.77
C GLU A 99 -11.06 6.56 23.80
N HIS A 100 -11.10 6.84 22.50
CA HIS A 100 -11.37 5.84 21.45
C HIS A 100 -10.11 5.23 20.83
N ARG A 101 -8.94 5.83 21.01
CA ARG A 101 -7.67 5.36 20.41
C ARG A 101 -7.29 3.94 20.82
N SER A 102 -7.60 3.56 22.06
CA SER A 102 -7.32 2.21 22.57
C SER A 102 -8.10 1.12 21.82
N THR A 103 -9.31 1.46 21.34
CA THR A 103 -10.17 0.57 20.55
C THR A 103 -9.94 0.72 19.04
N PHE A 104 -9.56 1.92 18.61
CA PHE A 104 -9.22 2.27 17.23
C PHE A 104 -7.72 2.11 16.99
N ARG A 105 -7.21 0.90 17.20
CA ARG A 105 -5.80 0.57 16.97
C ARG A 105 -5.65 -0.78 16.29
N THR A 106 -4.56 -0.96 15.56
CA THR A 106 -4.20 -2.25 15.00
C THR A 106 -3.35 -3.04 16.00
N PHE A 107 -3.50 -4.37 16.09
CA PHE A 107 -2.60 -5.24 16.87
C PHE A 107 -1.26 -5.48 16.15
N ARG A 108 -0.82 -4.54 15.33
CA ARG A 108 0.44 -4.67 14.60
C ARG A 108 1.57 -4.38 15.58
N ALA A 109 2.52 -5.30 15.69
CA ALA A 109 3.80 -4.99 16.32
C ALA A 109 4.51 -3.98 15.41
N ASP A 110 4.61 -2.72 15.84
CA ASP A 110 5.41 -1.63 15.23
C ASP A 110 5.74 -1.85 13.74
N LEU A 111 4.73 -1.81 12.88
CA LEU A 111 4.95 -1.79 11.44
C LEU A 111 4.87 -0.34 10.99
N GLY A 112 6.03 0.33 11.02
CA GLY A 112 6.24 1.56 10.28
C GLY A 112 5.73 1.41 8.84
N HIS A 113 4.91 2.37 8.43
CA HIS A 113 4.31 2.52 7.10
C HIS A 113 3.70 1.27 6.46
N GLY A 114 2.36 1.27 6.42
CA GLY A 114 1.58 0.75 5.30
C GLY A 114 1.85 -0.70 4.92
N THR A 115 0.98 -1.59 5.39
CA THR A 115 0.81 -2.93 4.81
C THR A 115 0.19 -2.80 3.41
N GLU A 116 0.95 -2.29 2.45
CA GLU A 116 1.01 -3.07 1.23
C GLU A 116 1.62 -4.40 1.69
N LEU A 117 0.84 -5.47 1.66
CA LEU A 117 1.37 -6.80 1.36
C LEU A 117 2.05 -6.68 -0.02
N LYS A 118 3.17 -5.94 -0.09
CA LYS A 118 4.08 -5.98 -1.22
C LYS A 118 4.42 -7.46 -1.30
N ASN A 119 4.27 -8.06 -2.48
CA ASN A 119 4.84 -9.36 -2.77
C ASN A 119 6.37 -9.22 -2.65
N VAL A 120 6.90 -9.07 -1.43
CA VAL A 120 8.33 -8.94 -1.20
C VAL A 120 8.87 -10.34 -1.31
N LEU A 121 9.64 -10.55 -2.36
CA LEU A 121 10.41 -11.76 -2.53
C LEU A 121 11.68 -11.58 -1.71
N GLU A 122 11.80 -12.36 -0.65
CA GLU A 122 13.05 -12.50 0.07
C GLU A 122 13.84 -13.65 -0.58
N TRP A 123 15.02 -13.33 -1.08
CA TRP A 123 15.89 -14.28 -1.74
C TRP A 123 17.26 -14.30 -1.10
N GLU A 124 17.70 -15.50 -0.74
CA GLU A 124 19.08 -15.73 -0.33
C GLU A 124 19.99 -15.73 -1.55
N LEU A 125 21.03 -14.90 -1.50
CA LEU A 125 22.00 -14.76 -2.55
C LEU A 125 22.94 -15.97 -2.60
N LYS A 126 22.73 -16.83 -3.59
CA LYS A 126 23.66 -17.92 -3.95
C LYS A 126 24.88 -17.42 -4.72
N VAL A 127 24.73 -16.29 -5.41
CA VAL A 127 25.78 -15.56 -6.12
C VAL A 127 25.79 -14.12 -5.59
N PRO A 128 26.95 -13.44 -5.55
CA PRO A 128 27.02 -12.08 -5.03
C PRO A 128 26.17 -11.13 -5.90
N LEU A 129 25.51 -10.18 -5.24
CA LEU A 129 24.86 -9.05 -5.89
C LEU A 129 25.91 -7.98 -6.18
N GLN A 130 25.98 -7.51 -7.43
CA GLN A 130 26.96 -6.53 -7.88
C GLN A 130 26.30 -5.24 -8.44
N GLY A 131 27.07 -4.19 -8.69
CA GLY A 131 26.60 -2.95 -9.33
C GLY A 131 26.68 -1.72 -8.44
N ALA A 132 25.59 -0.96 -8.35
CA ALA A 132 25.52 0.26 -7.54
C ALA A 132 25.43 -0.04 -6.02
N THR A 133 25.09 -1.28 -5.67
CA THR A 133 25.23 -1.84 -4.33
C THR A 133 25.77 -3.26 -4.43
N THR A 134 26.48 -3.70 -3.40
CA THR A 134 27.11 -5.03 -3.36
C THR A 134 26.68 -5.80 -2.12
N ALA A 135 26.29 -7.05 -2.29
CA ALA A 135 26.03 -7.96 -1.19
C ALA A 135 26.66 -9.33 -1.50
N GLY A 136 27.41 -9.87 -0.54
CA GLY A 136 28.07 -11.16 -0.69
C GLY A 136 27.09 -12.34 -0.68
N THR A 137 27.58 -13.51 -1.04
CA THR A 137 26.84 -14.78 -0.89
C THR A 137 26.41 -14.99 0.57
N GLY A 138 25.21 -15.56 0.77
CA GLY A 138 24.62 -15.78 2.09
C GLY A 138 23.86 -14.57 2.67
N HIS A 139 23.95 -13.38 2.05
CA HIS A 139 23.02 -12.30 2.36
C HIS A 139 21.63 -12.62 1.81
N SER A 140 20.61 -12.07 2.45
CA SER A 140 19.24 -12.08 1.93
C SER A 140 18.90 -10.72 1.35
N ILE A 141 18.28 -10.70 0.18
CA ILE A 141 17.78 -9.49 -0.44
C ILE A 141 16.27 -9.49 -0.45
N ARG A 142 15.69 -8.30 -0.28
CA ARG A 142 14.25 -8.08 -0.41
C ARG A 142 13.96 -7.33 -1.68
N VAL A 143 13.16 -7.94 -2.56
CA VAL A 143 12.81 -7.40 -3.87
C VAL A 143 11.29 -7.26 -3.98
N ASN A 144 10.83 -6.15 -4.54
CA ASN A 144 9.42 -5.95 -4.87
C ASN A 144 9.20 -6.03 -6.39
N PRO A 145 8.54 -7.07 -6.91
CA PRO A 145 8.31 -7.27 -8.34
C PRO A 145 7.15 -6.43 -8.90
N ASN A 146 6.26 -5.92 -8.04
CA ASN A 146 5.01 -5.27 -8.46
C ASN A 146 5.10 -3.74 -8.48
N LYS A 147 6.16 -3.14 -7.93
CA LYS A 147 6.30 -1.69 -7.83
C LYS A 147 6.74 -1.10 -9.17
N LYS A 148 6.29 0.14 -9.47
CA LYS A 148 6.86 0.93 -10.58
C LYS A 148 8.38 0.98 -10.41
N LEU A 149 9.11 0.41 -11.36
CA LEU A 149 10.57 0.30 -11.35
C LEU A 149 11.20 1.70 -11.24
N SER A 150 11.64 2.05 -10.04
CA SER A 150 12.30 3.32 -9.73
C SER A 150 13.43 3.07 -8.73
N GLY A 151 14.48 3.90 -8.76
CA GLY A 151 15.67 3.68 -7.93
C GLY A 151 16.43 2.41 -8.35
N LEU A 152 16.97 1.67 -7.37
CA LEU A 152 17.72 0.44 -7.62
C LEU A 152 16.80 -0.74 -7.90
N VAL A 153 17.05 -1.43 -9.00
CA VAL A 153 16.36 -2.66 -9.40
C VAL A 153 17.34 -3.80 -9.45
N VAL A 154 16.87 -5.00 -9.07
CA VAL A 154 17.63 -6.24 -9.20
C VAL A 154 17.34 -6.82 -10.57
N MET A 155 18.39 -7.10 -11.33
CA MET A 155 18.34 -7.79 -12.61
C MET A 155 19.21 -9.03 -12.58
N GLU A 156 18.82 -10.04 -13.36
CA GLU A 156 19.56 -11.26 -13.63
C GLU A 156 20.03 -11.25 -15.08
N THR A 157 21.33 -11.43 -15.32
CA THR A 157 21.89 -11.57 -16.67
C THR A 157 21.62 -12.96 -17.24
N GLU A 158 21.88 -13.17 -18.53
CA GLU A 158 21.72 -14.49 -19.16
C GLU A 158 22.65 -15.56 -18.55
N ASP A 159 23.80 -15.12 -18.01
CA ASP A 159 24.76 -15.97 -17.32
C ASP A 159 24.38 -16.27 -15.85
N GLY A 160 23.25 -15.74 -15.38
CA GLY A 160 22.74 -15.94 -14.01
C GLY A 160 23.39 -15.03 -12.96
N GLU A 161 24.12 -13.99 -13.37
CA GLU A 161 24.69 -13.01 -12.45
C GLU A 161 23.63 -12.00 -12.00
N LEU A 162 23.70 -11.61 -10.72
CA LEU A 162 22.75 -10.66 -10.13
C LEU A 162 23.37 -9.27 -10.01
N PHE A 163 22.69 -8.28 -10.58
CA PHE A 163 23.07 -6.88 -10.50
C PHE A 163 21.97 -6.02 -9.88
N ALA A 164 22.37 -5.07 -9.05
CA ALA A 164 21.52 -3.98 -8.57
C ALA A 164 21.95 -2.66 -9.20
N LEU A 165 21.13 -2.15 -10.10
CA LEU A 165 21.40 -0.94 -10.88
C LEU A 165 20.21 0.03 -10.82
N PRO A 166 20.43 1.33 -11.04
CA PRO A 166 19.36 2.27 -11.34
C PRO A 166 18.45 1.75 -12.47
N ALA A 167 17.13 1.93 -12.34
CA ALA A 167 16.11 1.36 -13.24
C ALA A 167 16.30 1.76 -14.72
N ASP A 168 16.81 2.96 -14.97
CA ASP A 168 17.17 3.48 -16.30
C ASP A 168 18.38 2.74 -16.91
N LEU A 169 19.36 2.37 -16.08
CA LEU A 169 20.55 1.64 -16.51
C LEU A 169 20.31 0.13 -16.67
N ALA A 170 19.37 -0.44 -15.92
CA ALA A 170 19.03 -1.86 -15.97
C ALA A 170 18.22 -2.26 -17.22
N LYS A 171 17.58 -1.29 -17.88
CA LYS A 171 16.67 -1.55 -19.00
C LYS A 171 17.42 -2.21 -20.18
N GLY A 172 17.00 -3.42 -20.54
CA GLY A 172 17.54 -4.16 -21.68
C GLY A 172 18.87 -4.88 -21.44
N ARG A 173 19.34 -4.96 -20.19
CA ARG A 173 20.60 -5.65 -19.82
C ARG A 173 20.41 -7.02 -19.17
N GLY A 174 19.16 -7.45 -19.00
CA GLY A 174 18.82 -8.72 -18.35
C GLY A 174 17.35 -8.77 -17.96
N ARG A 175 16.98 -9.84 -17.25
CA ARG A 175 15.64 -10.03 -16.68
C ARG A 175 15.53 -9.21 -15.39
N ILE A 176 14.62 -8.24 -15.38
CA ILE A 176 14.34 -7.46 -14.16
C ILE A 176 13.50 -8.31 -13.21
N LEU A 177 14.02 -8.54 -12.01
CA LEU A 177 13.36 -9.30 -10.96
C LEU A 177 12.47 -8.42 -10.08
N GLY A 178 12.83 -7.14 -9.93
CA GLY A 178 12.02 -6.13 -9.24
C GLY A 178 12.87 -5.03 -8.61
N GLN A 179 12.24 -4.17 -7.82
CA GLN A 179 12.93 -3.10 -7.11
C GLN A 179 13.61 -3.63 -5.83
N LEU A 180 14.89 -3.32 -5.65
CA LEU A 180 15.61 -3.65 -4.43
C LEU A 180 15.09 -2.78 -3.27
N MET A 181 14.72 -3.43 -2.17
CA MET A 181 14.22 -2.76 -0.96
C MET A 181 15.26 -2.76 0.16
N ALA A 182 15.95 -3.88 0.38
CA ALA A 182 16.95 -4.03 1.42
C ALA A 182 17.92 -5.17 1.13
N THR A 183 19.13 -5.06 1.67
CA THR A 183 20.12 -6.13 1.80
C THR A 183 20.29 -6.45 3.28
N LEU A 184 20.07 -7.69 3.68
CA LEU A 184 20.12 -8.14 5.06
C LEU A 184 21.30 -9.10 5.24
N TYR A 185 22.15 -8.83 6.22
CA TYR A 185 23.15 -9.79 6.67
C TYR A 185 22.47 -10.79 7.59
N LYS A 186 22.45 -12.06 7.19
CA LYS A 186 22.00 -13.14 8.06
C LYS A 186 23.20 -13.57 8.89
N GLN A 187 23.17 -13.32 10.19
CA GLN A 187 24.17 -13.95 11.07
C GLN A 187 23.96 -15.47 11.00
N PRO A 188 25.03 -16.26 10.79
CA PRO A 188 24.94 -17.70 10.92
C PRO A 188 24.59 -18.04 12.38
N ASP A 189 23.58 -18.90 12.55
CA ASP A 189 23.24 -19.54 13.82
C ASP A 189 24.38 -20.44 14.33
#